data_AF-A0A7K7Z5K3-F1
#
_entry.id   AF-A0A7K7Z5K3-F1
#
_cell.length_a   1.000
_cell.length_b   1.000
_cell.length_c   1.000
_cell.angle_alpha   90.00
_cell.angle_beta   90.00
_cell.angle_gamma   90.00
#
_symmetry.space_group_name_H-M   'P 1'
#
loop_
_entity.id
_entity.type
_entity.pdbx_description
1 polymer ?
#
loop_
_entity_poly.entity_id
_entity_poly.type
_entity_poly.pdbx_seq_one_letter_code
_entity_poly.pdbx_strand_id
1 'polypeptide(L)'
;MGFLLSKAMNDSLKGQQEFMRLQLERQLVLQNLIRERQTAMQIAWTREFLKYFGTFFGLSAVVLTTGAIKRKNPAILLPILPLGFVFSYQYDMGYGTLLQRMKG
;
A
#
# COMPACT_ATOMS: atom_id res chain seq x y z
N MET A 1 -28.59 -28.96 44.85
CA MET A 1 -28.91 -28.41 43.50
C MET A 1 -27.96 -27.28 43.03
N GLY A 2 -26.95 -26.84 43.80
CA GLY A 2 -26.01 -25.79 43.32
C GLY A 2 -24.84 -26.31 42.47
N PHE A 3 -24.41 -27.55 42.66
CA PHE A 3 -23.25 -28.13 41.96
C PHE A 3 -23.52 -28.39 40.46
N LEU A 4 -24.73 -28.82 40.11
CA LEU A 4 -25.13 -29.03 38.73
C LEU A 4 -25.26 -27.71 37.95
N LEU A 5 -25.78 -26.66 38.61
CA LEU A 5 -25.88 -25.31 38.05
C LEU A 5 -24.49 -24.70 37.84
N SER A 6 -23.58 -24.85 38.80
CA SER A 6 -22.19 -24.40 38.70
C SER A 6 -21.43 -25.14 37.59
N LYS A 7 -21.65 -26.46 37.44
CA LYS A 7 -21.03 -27.25 36.38
C LYS A 7 -21.53 -26.85 34.99
N ALA A 8 -22.84 -26.66 34.82
CA ALA A 8 -23.43 -26.19 33.57
C ALA A 8 -22.99 -24.75 33.21
N MET A 9 -22.90 -23.85 34.19
CA MET A 9 -22.32 -22.51 34.00
C MET A 9 -20.85 -22.57 33.60
N ASN A 10 -20.04 -23.42 34.24
CA ASN A 10 -18.62 -23.54 33.93
C ASN A 10 -18.37 -24.15 32.56
N ASP A 11 -19.18 -25.14 32.13
CA ASP A 11 -19.11 -25.71 30.78
C ASP A 11 -19.57 -24.70 29.72
N SER A 12 -20.57 -23.86 30.03
CA SER A 12 -21.01 -22.77 29.16
C SER A 12 -19.96 -21.65 29.05
N LEU A 13 -19.30 -21.30 30.15
CA LEU A 13 -18.19 -20.34 30.20
C LEU A 13 -16.97 -20.86 29.43
N LYS A 14 -16.64 -22.15 29.54
CA LYS A 14 -15.60 -22.78 28.72
C LYS A 14 -15.96 -22.76 27.25
N GLY A 15 -17.18 -23.12 26.87
CA GLY A 15 -17.66 -23.01 25.49
C GLY A 15 -17.61 -21.58 24.95
N GLN A 16 -17.94 -20.59 25.78
CA GLN A 16 -17.86 -19.17 25.44
C GLN A 16 -16.40 -18.69 25.31
N GLN A 17 -15.50 -19.15 26.17
CA GLN A 17 -14.06 -18.87 26.10
C GLN A 17 -13.43 -19.48 24.84
N GLU A 18 -13.76 -20.74 24.51
CA GLU A 18 -13.31 -21.39 23.29
C GLU A 18 -13.84 -20.68 22.03
N PHE A 19 -15.11 -20.24 22.04
CA PHE A 19 -15.67 -19.46 20.95
C PHE A 19 -15.01 -18.07 20.81
N MET A 20 -14.72 -17.39 21.93
CA MET A 20 -13.95 -16.13 21.91
C MET A 20 -12.52 -16.34 21.40
N ARG A 21 -11.87 -17.44 21.79
CA ARG A 21 -10.52 -17.80 21.35
C ARG A 21 -10.47 -18.07 19.84
N LEU A 22 -11.42 -18.84 19.32
CA LEU A 22 -11.56 -19.11 17.88
C LEU A 22 -11.85 -17.85 17.06
N GLN A 23 -12.65 -16.93 17.60
CA GLN A 23 -12.89 -15.63 16.96
C GLN A 23 -11.63 -14.76 16.94
N LEU A 24 -10.86 -14.72 18.03
CA LEU A 24 -9.60 -13.97 18.11
C LEU A 24 -8.55 -14.52 17.15
N GLU A 25 -8.39 -15.85 17.07
CA GLU A 25 -7.48 -16.50 16.12
C GLU A 25 -7.85 -16.18 14.66
N ARG A 26 -9.14 -16.25 14.30
CA ARG A 26 -9.61 -15.84 12.97
C ARG A 26 -9.33 -14.36 12.67
N GLN A 27 -9.56 -13.46 13.63
CA GLN A 27 -9.30 -12.03 13.44
C GLN A 27 -7.80 -11.74 13.25
N LEU A 28 -6.92 -12.45 13.96
CA LEU A 28 -5.47 -12.32 13.78
C LEU A 28 -5.03 -12.78 12.39
N VAL A 29 -5.52 -13.92 11.92
CA VAL A 29 -5.22 -14.42 10.57
C VAL A 29 -5.74 -13.45 9.50
N LEU A 30 -6.97 -12.94 9.65
CA LEU A 30 -7.54 -11.97 8.71
C LEU A 30 -6.76 -10.66 8.69
N GLN A 31 -6.28 -10.16 9.83
CA GLN A 31 -5.43 -8.97 9.88
C GLN A 31 -4.12 -9.16 9.11
N ASN A 32 -3.47 -10.31 9.28
CA ASN A 32 -2.24 -10.63 8.55
C ASN A 32 -2.49 -10.69 7.04
N LEU A 33 -3.56 -11.36 6.61
CA LEU A 33 -3.93 -11.45 5.19
C LEU A 33 -4.28 -10.09 4.59
N ILE A 34 -5.01 -9.23 5.32
CA ILE A 34 -5.33 -7.87 4.87
C ILE A 34 -4.05 -7.05 4.73
N ARG A 35 -3.12 -7.16 5.68
CA ARG A 35 -1.84 -6.46 5.65
C ARG A 35 -1.00 -6.87 4.43
N GLU A 36 -0.89 -8.17 4.17
CA GLU A 36 -0.21 -8.70 2.98
C GLU A 36 -0.90 -8.26 1.68
N ARG A 37 -2.24 -8.20 1.66
CA ARG A 37 -2.97 -7.72 0.48
C ARG A 37 -2.86 -6.21 0.28
N GLN A 38 -2.86 -5.42 1.35
CA GLN A 38 -2.68 -3.96 1.28
C GLN A 38 -1.29 -3.61 0.75
N THR A 39 -0.26 -4.34 1.19
CA THR A 39 1.10 -4.17 0.68
C THR A 39 1.21 -4.55 -0.80
N ALA A 40 0.65 -5.70 -1.20
CA ALA A 40 0.58 -6.11 -2.60
C ALA A 40 -0.18 -5.10 -3.49
N MET A 41 -1.30 -4.57 -2.99
CA MET A 41 -2.09 -3.54 -3.67
C MET A 41 -1.32 -2.23 -3.84
N GLN A 42 -0.60 -1.78 -2.81
CA GLN A 42 0.25 -0.58 -2.90
C GLN A 42 1.30 -0.74 -4.00
N ILE A 43 1.98 -1.88 -4.07
CA ILE A 43 2.95 -2.19 -5.13
C ILE A 43 2.30 -2.16 -6.51
N ALA A 44 1.15 -2.83 -6.67
CA ALA A 44 0.45 -2.90 -7.94
C ALA A 44 0.02 -1.49 -8.41
N TRP A 45 -0.51 -0.68 -7.50
CA TRP A 45 -0.90 0.70 -7.77
C TRP A 45 0.29 1.56 -8.20
N THR A 46 1.43 1.45 -7.51
CA THR A 46 2.65 2.18 -7.88
C THR A 46 3.15 1.78 -9.27
N ARG A 47 3.05 0.50 -9.65
CA ARG A 47 3.42 0.03 -11.00
C ARG A 47 2.51 0.59 -12.09
N GLU A 48 1.21 0.63 -11.85
CA GLU A 48 0.26 1.25 -12.78
C GLU A 48 0.48 2.76 -12.89
N PHE A 49 0.69 3.43 -11.75
CA PHE A 49 0.99 4.86 -11.71
C PHE A 49 2.23 5.20 -12.56
N LEU A 50 3.34 4.45 -12.41
CA LEU A 50 4.55 4.66 -13.20
C LEU A 50 4.30 4.51 -14.71
N LYS A 51 3.41 3.61 -15.12
CA LYS A 51 3.13 3.36 -16.53
C LYS A 51 2.43 4.57 -17.19
N TYR A 52 1.41 5.12 -16.52
CA TYR A 52 0.66 6.28 -17.03
C TYR A 52 1.38 7.61 -16.76
N PHE A 53 2.00 7.75 -15.60
CA PHE A 53 2.75 8.96 -15.26
C PHE A 53 4.05 9.06 -16.05
N GLY A 54 4.69 7.93 -16.41
CA GLY A 54 5.86 7.93 -17.28
C GLY A 54 5.57 8.43 -18.69
N THR A 55 4.44 8.04 -19.29
CA THR A 55 4.04 8.55 -20.61
C THR A 55 3.65 10.03 -20.53
N PHE A 56 2.93 10.43 -19.47
CA PHE A 56 2.62 11.83 -19.20
C PHE A 56 3.89 12.68 -19.00
N PHE A 57 4.84 12.21 -18.19
CA PHE A 57 6.10 12.89 -17.95
C PHE A 57 6.91 13.03 -19.23
N GLY A 58 7.00 11.97 -20.04
CA GLY A 58 7.66 12.02 -21.35
C GLY A 58 7.04 13.06 -22.28
N LEU A 59 5.71 13.06 -22.43
CA LEU A 59 5.00 14.07 -23.24
C LEU A 59 5.20 15.48 -22.70
N SER A 60 5.09 15.65 -21.38
CA SER A 60 5.29 16.93 -20.69
C SER A 60 6.71 17.45 -20.88
N ALA A 61 7.72 16.59 -20.77
CA ALA A 61 9.12 16.95 -20.98
C ALA A 61 9.36 17.44 -22.41
N VAL A 62 8.80 16.79 -23.43
CA VAL A 62 8.91 17.23 -24.83
C VAL A 62 8.22 18.57 -25.05
N VAL A 63 7.00 18.75 -24.54
CA VAL A 63 6.23 19.99 -24.68
C VAL A 63 6.93 21.16 -23.97
N LEU A 64 7.37 20.96 -22.73
CA LEU A 64 8.05 21.99 -21.94
C LEU A 64 9.43 22.32 -22.52
N THR A 65 10.18 21.34 -23.02
CA THR A 65 11.47 21.57 -23.68
C THR A 65 11.31 22.38 -24.96
N THR A 66 10.33 22.02 -25.79
CA THR A 66 10.02 22.78 -27.02
C THR A 66 9.54 24.20 -26.69
N GLY A 67 8.74 24.35 -25.63
CA GLY A 67 8.28 25.65 -25.14
C GLY A 67 9.41 26.54 -24.59
N ALA A 68 10.34 25.95 -23.85
CA ALA A 68 11.52 26.65 -23.31
C ALA A 68 12.44 27.17 -24.41
N ILE A 69 12.68 26.37 -25.46
CA ILE A 69 13.48 26.77 -26.63
C ILE A 69 12.78 27.91 -27.38
N LYS A 70 11.49 27.78 -27.68
CA LYS A 70 10.74 28.81 -28.43
C LYS A 70 10.64 30.14 -27.69
N ARG A 71 10.46 30.12 -26.37
CA ARG A 71 10.38 31.34 -25.54
C ARG A 71 11.73 31.83 -25.00
N LYS A 72 12.83 31.12 -25.28
CA LYS A 72 14.17 31.35 -24.70
C LYS A 72 14.16 31.53 -23.17
N ASN A 73 13.19 30.92 -22.49
CA ASN A 73 13.01 31.07 -21.06
C ASN A 73 13.16 29.71 -20.37
N PRO A 74 14.29 29.46 -19.67
CA PRO A 74 14.53 28.19 -18.99
C PRO A 74 13.60 27.97 -17.78
N ALA A 75 12.93 29.01 -17.26
CA ALA A 75 11.95 28.87 -16.17
C ALA A 75 10.73 28.02 -16.56
N ILE A 76 10.49 27.78 -17.85
CA ILE A 76 9.42 26.89 -18.32
C ILE A 76 9.73 25.41 -17.98
N LEU A 77 11.00 25.07 -17.72
CA LEU A 77 11.42 23.73 -17.29
C LEU A 77 11.29 23.52 -15.78
N LEU A 78 10.99 24.57 -15.01
CA LEU A 78 10.83 24.50 -13.56
C LEU A 78 9.85 23.41 -13.08
N PRO A 79 8.72 23.13 -13.77
CA PRO A 79 7.80 22.05 -13.38
C PRO A 79 8.39 20.65 -13.53
N ILE A 80 9.46 20.47 -14.31
CA ILE A 80 10.11 19.17 -14.51
C ILE A 80 10.80 18.70 -13.24
N LEU A 81 11.29 19.61 -12.39
CA LEU A 81 11.92 19.27 -11.12
C LEU A 81 10.96 18.58 -10.13
N PRO A 82 9.81 19.16 -9.77
CA PRO A 82 8.86 18.48 -8.88
C PRO A 82 8.26 17.23 -9.54
N LEU A 83 7.97 17.26 -10.86
CA LEU A 83 7.46 16.09 -11.57
C LEU A 83 8.48 14.93 -11.60
N GLY A 84 9.76 15.24 -11.81
CA GLY A 84 10.86 14.29 -11.79
C GLY A 84 11.11 13.73 -10.40
N PHE A 85 10.99 14.55 -9.35
CA PHE A 85 11.07 14.08 -7.96
C PHE A 85 9.98 13.05 -7.65
N VAL A 86 8.73 13.34 -8.02
CA VAL A 86 7.60 12.39 -7.86
C VAL A 86 7.81 11.12 -8.67
N PHE A 87 8.30 11.22 -9.90
CA PHE A 87 8.61 10.05 -10.74
C PHE A 87 9.68 9.17 -10.09
N SER A 88 10.76 9.77 -9.61
CA SER A 88 11.88 9.06 -8.98
C SER A 88 11.45 8.35 -7.69
N TYR A 89 10.63 9.03 -6.88
CA TYR A 89 10.06 8.46 -5.66
C TYR A 89 9.13 7.27 -5.94
N GLN A 90 8.21 7.43 -6.90
CA GLN A 90 7.30 6.35 -7.32
C GLN A 90 8.08 5.18 -7.94
N TYR A 91 9.19 5.47 -8.64
CA TYR A 91 10.04 4.44 -9.24
C TYR A 91 10.72 3.57 -8.16
N ASP A 92 11.26 4.20 -7.12
CA ASP A 92 11.85 3.48 -5.98
C ASP A 92 10.80 2.71 -5.16
N MET A 93 9.57 3.23 -5.05
CA MET A 93 8.46 2.48 -4.43
C MET A 93 8.01 1.26 -5.24
N GLY A 94 7.96 1.36 -6.57
CA GLY A 94 7.39 0.33 -7.44
C GLY A 94 8.38 -0.78 -7.86
N TYR A 95 9.65 -0.42 -7.98
CA TYR A 95 10.74 -1.30 -8.44
C TYR A 95 11.95 -1.35 -7.50
N GLY A 96 12.09 -0.38 -6.60
CA GLY A 96 13.23 -0.24 -5.70
C GLY A 96 13.08 -0.98 -4.37
N THR A 97 13.96 -0.59 -3.43
CA THR A 97 14.33 -1.35 -2.22
C THR A 97 13.18 -1.68 -1.25
N LEU A 98 12.02 -1.03 -1.38
CA LEU A 98 10.84 -1.27 -0.54
C LEU A 98 10.17 -2.63 -0.78
N LEU A 99 10.19 -3.13 -2.02
CA LEU A 99 9.76 -4.50 -2.34
C LEU A 99 10.66 -5.55 -1.67
N GLN A 100 11.94 -5.24 -1.54
CA GLN A 100 12.94 -6.10 -0.93
C GLN A 100 12.80 -6.14 0.60
N ARG A 101 12.32 -5.05 1.22
CA ARG A 101 11.99 -4.99 2.66
C ARG A 101 10.72 -5.74 3.04
N MET A 102 9.73 -5.86 2.14
CA MET A 102 8.50 -6.62 2.42
C MET A 102 8.66 -8.14 2.27
N LYS A 103 9.77 -8.59 1.68
CA LYS A 103 10.15 -10.01 1.58
C LYS A 103 11.04 -10.50 2.73
N GLY A 104 11.51 -9.59 3.59
CA GLY A 104 12.36 -9.89 4.76
C GLY A 104 11.54 -10.25 5.98
#